data_AF-A0A2S2QGA7-F1
#
_entry.id   AF-A0A2S2QGA7-F1
#
_cell.length_a   1.000
_cell.length_b   1.000
_cell.length_c   1.000
_cell.angle_alpha   90.00
_cell.angle_beta   90.00
_cell.angle_gamma   90.00
#
_symmetry.space_group_name_H-M   'P 1'
#
loop_
_entity.id
_entity.type
_entity.pdbx_description
1 polymer ?
#
loop_
_entity_poly.entity_id
_entity_poly.type
_entity_poly.pdbx_seq_one_letter_code
_entity_poly.pdbx_strand_id
1 'polypeptide(L)'
;MWVHYKKFSPRHQSLHAVHRPIHGAYILSENQVMGSRGLRPDLVLRKGPKIYIVDFENRMTAFQAAAEEKRTKYEELRSEMAAQHVAEVAVVPFINGSLGAWDPDNDSFLRLICSRSYGKLFQKLCVSETIKFTRDIYIEHITGIRQTE
;
A
#
# COMPACT_ATOMS: atom_id res chain seq x y z
N MET A 1 -27.05 -0.77 8.70
CA MET A 1 -26.77 -1.79 7.67
C MET A 1 -25.30 -1.69 7.32
N TRP A 2 -24.46 -2.50 7.99
CA TRP A 2 -23.00 -2.45 7.86
C TRP A 2 -22.58 -3.34 6.69
N VAL A 3 -22.42 -2.73 5.51
CA VAL A 3 -22.03 -3.46 4.31
C VAL A 3 -20.51 -3.65 4.30
N HIS A 4 -20.12 -4.89 4.12
CA HIS A 4 -18.75 -5.38 4.05
C HIS A 4 -17.86 -4.56 3.09
N TYR A 5 -16.83 -3.89 3.62
CA TYR A 5 -15.74 -3.32 2.83
C TYR A 5 -14.80 -4.43 2.35
N LYS A 6 -15.20 -5.14 1.29
CA LYS A 6 -14.31 -6.06 0.57
C LYS A 6 -13.49 -5.28 -0.46
N LYS A 7 -12.17 -5.38 -0.28
CA LYS A 7 -11.07 -5.34 -1.26
C LYS A 7 -11.23 -4.42 -2.48
N PHE A 8 -10.30 -3.47 -2.54
CA PHE A 8 -9.85 -2.74 -3.73
C PHE A 8 -10.14 -3.50 -5.04
N SER A 9 -11.00 -2.89 -5.85
CA SER A 9 -11.34 -3.29 -7.22
C SER A 9 -10.11 -3.16 -8.14
N PRO A 10 -10.00 -3.89 -9.27
CA PRO A 10 -8.81 -3.98 -10.13
C PRO A 10 -8.35 -2.68 -10.84
N ARG A 11 -8.87 -1.50 -10.46
CA ARG A 11 -8.73 -0.23 -11.20
C ARG A 11 -7.58 0.68 -10.73
N HIS A 12 -6.65 0.19 -9.92
CA HIS A 12 -5.62 1.06 -9.34
C HIS A 12 -4.47 1.35 -10.31
N GLN A 13 -4.54 2.52 -10.94
CA GLN A 13 -3.42 3.08 -11.71
C GLN A 13 -2.20 3.31 -10.82
N SER A 14 -2.37 3.53 -9.51
CA SER A 14 -1.26 3.64 -8.55
C SER A 14 -0.46 2.35 -8.40
N LEU A 15 -1.07 1.17 -8.31
CA LEU A 15 -0.34 -0.11 -8.30
C LEU A 15 0.35 -0.37 -9.65
N HIS A 16 -0.32 -0.07 -10.77
CA HIS A 16 0.31 -0.13 -12.10
C HIS A 16 1.47 0.86 -12.27
N ALA A 17 1.43 2.00 -11.58
CA ALA A 17 2.52 2.97 -11.55
C ALA A 17 3.74 2.43 -10.78
N VAL A 18 3.58 1.48 -9.86
CA VAL A 18 4.74 0.85 -9.19
C VAL A 18 5.56 -0.03 -10.16
N HIS A 19 5.00 -0.45 -11.30
CA HIS A 19 5.73 -1.24 -12.31
C HIS A 19 6.80 -0.46 -13.12
N ARG A 20 6.92 0.87 -12.98
CA ARG A 20 7.98 1.70 -13.63
C ARG A 20 8.76 2.53 -12.63
N PRO A 21 10.03 2.84 -12.96
CA PRO A 21 11.20 2.07 -12.58
C PRO A 21 11.45 2.15 -11.06
N ILE A 22 11.39 0.99 -10.41
CA ILE A 22 11.92 0.81 -9.06
C ILE A 22 13.45 0.79 -9.19
N HIS A 23 14.12 1.88 -8.83
CA HIS A 23 15.58 2.05 -9.04
C HIS A 23 16.37 0.93 -8.37
N GLY A 24 16.90 -0.01 -9.16
CA GLY A 24 17.71 -1.12 -8.66
C GLY A 24 16.95 -2.07 -7.73
N ALA A 25 15.62 -2.08 -7.80
CA ALA A 25 14.80 -3.04 -7.07
C ALA A 25 13.87 -3.80 -8.01
N TYR A 26 13.56 -5.02 -7.61
CA TYR A 26 12.70 -5.92 -8.37
C TYR A 26 11.64 -6.53 -7.46
N ILE A 27 10.55 -6.92 -8.09
CA ILE A 27 9.35 -7.42 -7.43
C ILE A 27 9.55 -8.91 -7.13
N LEU A 28 9.37 -9.30 -5.87
CA LEU A 28 9.35 -10.70 -5.44
C LEU A 28 7.94 -11.28 -5.52
N SER A 29 6.93 -10.48 -5.19
CA SER A 29 5.53 -10.90 -5.27
C SER A 29 4.59 -9.70 -5.30
N GLU A 30 3.44 -9.85 -5.96
CA GLU A 30 2.33 -8.90 -5.96
C GLU A 30 1.04 -9.60 -5.58
N ASN A 31 0.36 -9.14 -4.53
CA ASN A 31 -0.94 -9.68 -4.10
C ASN A 31 -0.96 -11.23 -4.01
N GLN A 32 0.12 -11.84 -3.54
CA GLN A 32 0.27 -13.29 -3.39
C GLN A 32 0.20 -13.70 -1.93
N VAL A 33 -0.36 -14.89 -1.69
CA VAL A 33 -0.41 -15.50 -0.36
C VAL A 33 0.99 -16.01 0.00
N MET A 34 1.50 -15.65 1.17
CA MET A 34 2.85 -15.96 1.64
C MET A 34 2.90 -16.22 3.14
N GLY A 35 3.96 -16.92 3.54
CA GLY A 35 4.25 -17.29 4.91
C GLY A 35 3.30 -18.33 5.50
N SER A 36 3.65 -18.81 6.69
CA SER A 36 2.90 -19.89 7.37
C SER A 36 1.45 -19.51 7.69
N ARG A 37 1.19 -18.23 7.97
CA ARG A 37 -0.15 -17.69 8.26
C ARG A 37 -1.00 -17.38 7.03
N GLY A 38 -0.47 -17.60 5.82
CA GLY A 38 -1.19 -17.30 4.58
C GLY A 38 -1.54 -15.82 4.42
N LEU A 39 -0.64 -14.93 4.83
CA LEU A 39 -0.82 -13.48 4.69
C LEU A 39 -0.68 -13.07 3.23
N ARG A 40 -1.25 -11.91 2.87
CA ARG A 40 -1.28 -11.43 1.49
C ARG A 40 -0.94 -9.94 1.42
N PRO A 41 0.34 -9.57 1.50
CA PRO A 41 0.77 -8.20 1.29
C PRO A 41 0.50 -7.77 -0.15
N ASP A 42 0.30 -6.47 -0.34
CA ASP A 42 0.04 -5.91 -1.66
C ASP A 42 1.27 -6.05 -2.57
N LEU A 43 2.47 -5.83 -2.00
CA LEU A 43 3.72 -5.88 -2.75
C LEU A 43 4.89 -6.31 -1.88
N VAL A 44 5.80 -7.13 -2.44
CA VAL A 44 7.10 -7.42 -1.83
C VAL A 44 8.20 -7.12 -2.82
N LEU A 45 9.18 -6.33 -2.40
CA LEU A 45 10.28 -5.86 -3.22
C LEU A 45 11.62 -6.27 -2.63
N ARG A 46 12.60 -6.53 -3.49
CA ARG A 46 14.01 -6.60 -3.08
C ARG A 46 14.78 -5.41 -3.65
N LYS A 47 15.52 -4.71 -2.79
CA LYS A 47 16.49 -3.67 -3.18
C LYS A 47 17.86 -3.98 -2.57
N GLY A 48 18.81 -4.39 -3.41
CA GLY A 48 20.12 -4.85 -2.94
C GLY A 48 19.97 -6.00 -1.91
N PRO A 49 20.53 -5.88 -0.69
CA PRO A 49 20.44 -6.92 0.33
C PRO A 49 19.13 -6.89 1.13
N LYS A 50 18.26 -5.89 0.93
CA LYS A 50 17.05 -5.70 1.76
C LYS A 50 15.77 -6.10 1.03
N ILE A 51 14.82 -6.64 1.78
CA ILE A 51 13.47 -6.96 1.33
C ILE A 51 12.46 -6.04 2.04
N TYR A 52 11.45 -5.59 1.31
CA TYR A 52 10.40 -4.71 1.80
C TYR A 52 9.04 -5.36 1.58
N ILE A 53 8.31 -5.59 2.66
CA ILE A 53 6.91 -6.04 2.64
C ILE A 53 6.04 -4.80 2.71
N VAL A 54 5.38 -4.45 1.62
CA VAL A 54 4.59 -3.22 1.49
C VAL A 54 3.10 -3.57 1.54
N ASP A 55 2.36 -2.86 2.39
CA ASP A 55 0.91 -3.01 2.53
C ASP A 55 0.27 -1.62 2.58
N PHE A 56 -0.62 -1.33 1.64
CA PHE A 56 -1.27 -0.04 1.50
C PHE A 56 -2.42 0.09 2.52
N GLU A 57 -2.51 1.20 3.24
CA GLU A 57 -3.68 1.57 4.06
C GLU A 57 -4.42 2.73 3.42
N ASN A 58 -5.74 2.57 3.26
CA ASN A 58 -6.59 3.63 2.74
C ASN A 58 -7.84 3.86 3.60
N ARG A 59 -7.89 3.26 4.81
CA ARG A 59 -9.00 3.40 5.75
C ARG A 59 -8.89 4.68 6.59
N MET A 60 -10.02 5.05 7.19
CA MET A 60 -10.18 6.20 8.06
C MET A 60 -9.70 5.88 9.48
N THR A 61 -8.41 5.59 9.62
CA THR A 61 -7.74 5.33 10.90
C THR A 61 -6.63 6.35 11.12
N ALA A 62 -6.28 6.60 12.38
CA ALA A 62 -5.12 7.42 12.69
C ALA A 62 -3.85 6.76 12.11
N PHE A 63 -3.01 7.53 11.44
CA PHE A 63 -1.84 7.02 10.71
C PHE A 63 -0.95 6.11 11.56
N GLN A 64 -0.67 6.52 12.80
CA GLN A 64 0.18 5.75 13.72
C GLN A 64 -0.42 4.39 14.08
N ALA A 65 -1.73 4.35 14.38
CA ALA A 65 -2.41 3.11 14.71
C ALA A 65 -2.46 2.15 13.51
N ALA A 66 -2.74 2.69 12.31
CA ALA A 66 -2.71 1.94 11.06
C ALA A 66 -1.32 1.37 10.75
N ALA A 67 -0.28 2.17 10.94
CA ALA A 67 1.10 1.75 10.72
C ALA A 67 1.46 0.60 11.67
N GLU A 68 1.13 0.74 12.95
CA GLU A 68 1.44 -0.25 13.97
C GLU A 68 0.65 -1.56 13.78
N GLU A 69 -0.63 -1.46 13.40
CA GLU A 69 -1.46 -2.63 13.04
C GLU A 69 -0.81 -3.42 11.89
N LYS A 70 -0.33 -2.74 10.84
CA LYS A 70 0.32 -3.39 9.70
C LYS A 70 1.68 -3.99 10.05
N ARG A 71 2.50 -3.29 10.84
CA ARG A 71 3.78 -3.85 11.34
C ARG A 71 3.54 -5.10 12.16
N THR A 72 2.61 -5.04 13.11
CA THR A 72 2.22 -6.18 13.95
C THR A 72 1.69 -7.34 13.10
N LYS A 73 0.83 -7.07 12.12
CA LYS A 73 0.24 -8.08 11.23
C LYS A 73 1.30 -8.87 10.46
N TYR A 74 2.35 -8.22 9.96
CA TYR A 74 3.36 -8.83 9.09
C TYR A 74 4.66 -9.21 9.80
N GLU A 75 4.79 -9.06 11.12
CA GLU A 75 6.05 -9.33 11.83
C GLU A 75 6.51 -10.79 11.71
N GLU A 76 5.57 -11.74 11.73
CA GLU A 76 5.91 -13.16 11.54
C GLU A 76 6.40 -13.44 10.13
N LEU A 77 5.71 -12.92 9.10
CA LEU A 77 6.15 -13.02 7.71
C LEU A 77 7.51 -12.34 7.50
N ARG A 78 7.74 -11.19 8.14
CA ARG A 78 9.03 -10.49 8.12
C ARG A 78 10.15 -11.40 8.62
N SER A 79 9.92 -12.08 9.75
CA SER A 79 10.88 -12.97 10.38
C SER A 79 11.15 -14.23 9.53
N GLU A 80 10.08 -14.84 8.98
CA GLU A 80 10.19 -15.99 8.06
C GLU A 80 11.01 -15.63 6.81
N MET A 81 10.69 -14.50 6.17
CA MET A 81 11.41 -14.04 4.97
C MET A 81 12.88 -13.70 5.28
N ALA A 82 13.16 -13.13 6.46
CA ALA A 82 14.52 -12.82 6.88
C ALA A 82 15.36 -14.09 7.01
N ALA A 83 14.80 -15.14 7.60
CA ALA A 83 15.45 -16.44 7.73
C ALA A 83 15.62 -17.13 6.36
N GLN A 84 14.57 -17.16 5.54
CA GLN A 84 14.57 -17.83 4.24
C GLN A 84 15.56 -17.20 3.25
N HIS A 85 15.66 -15.87 3.23
CA HIS A 85 16.47 -15.15 2.25
C HIS A 85 17.82 -14.68 2.79
N VAL A 86 18.11 -14.91 4.07
CA VAL A 86 19.29 -14.41 4.78
C VAL A 86 19.48 -12.91 4.47
N ALA A 87 18.42 -12.13 4.74
CA ALA A 87 18.30 -10.74 4.33
C ALA A 87 17.66 -9.89 5.43
N GLU A 88 17.97 -8.59 5.44
CA GLU A 88 17.23 -7.64 6.25
C GLU A 88 15.84 -7.43 5.63
N VAL A 89 14.79 -7.57 6.43
CA VAL A 89 13.40 -7.42 5.98
C VAL A 89 12.69 -6.35 6.79
N ALA A 90 12.03 -5.43 6.10
CA ALA A 90 11.25 -4.34 6.69
C ALA A 90 9.78 -4.41 6.25
N VAL A 91 8.87 -4.14 7.18
CA VAL A 91 7.45 -3.92 6.86
C VAL A 91 7.26 -2.42 6.62
N VAL A 92 6.66 -2.09 5.48
CA VAL A 92 6.38 -0.72 5.03
C VAL A 92 4.87 -0.52 4.95
N PRO A 93 4.24 0.00 6.00
CA PRO A 93 2.89 0.54 5.89
C PRO A 93 2.92 1.73 4.94
N PHE A 94 2.13 1.68 3.86
CA PHE A 94 2.01 2.78 2.90
C PHE A 94 0.64 3.44 3.06
N ILE A 95 0.58 4.57 3.76
CA ILE A 95 -0.69 5.08 4.30
C ILE A 95 -1.14 6.32 3.54
N ASN A 96 -2.34 6.24 2.98
CA ASN A 96 -3.03 7.37 2.36
C ASN A 96 -4.45 7.45 2.95
N GLY A 97 -4.62 8.31 3.96
CA GLY A 97 -5.88 8.47 4.66
C GLY A 97 -6.99 9.03 3.79
N SER A 98 -8.21 8.95 4.33
CA SER A 98 -9.40 9.52 3.69
C SER A 98 -9.22 11.01 3.34
N LEU A 99 -9.96 11.45 2.32
CA LEU A 99 -9.92 12.81 1.77
C LEU A 99 -8.53 13.23 1.23
N GLY A 100 -7.64 12.25 0.95
CA GLY A 100 -6.35 12.50 0.35
C GLY A 100 -5.25 12.86 1.35
N ALA A 101 -5.43 12.49 2.62
CA ALA A 101 -4.41 12.72 3.65
C ALA A 101 -3.19 11.83 3.39
N TRP A 102 -2.00 12.42 3.31
CA TRP A 102 -0.76 11.70 3.00
C TRP A 102 0.10 11.52 4.24
N ASP A 103 0.52 10.29 4.53
CA ASP A 103 1.51 10.03 5.58
C ASP A 103 2.92 10.47 5.12
N PRO A 104 3.58 11.42 5.82
CA PRO A 104 4.96 11.81 5.50
C PRO A 104 5.96 10.65 5.50
N ASP A 105 5.71 9.57 6.25
CA ASP A 105 6.61 8.42 6.30
C ASP A 105 6.69 7.67 4.96
N ASN A 106 5.66 7.78 4.10
CA ASN A 106 5.69 7.25 2.74
C ASN A 106 6.84 7.85 1.91
N ASP A 107 7.19 9.12 2.13
CA ASP A 107 8.23 9.81 1.36
C ASP A 107 9.61 9.18 1.59
N SER A 108 9.85 8.60 2.76
CA SER A 108 11.11 7.89 3.07
C SER A 108 11.29 6.67 2.16
N PHE A 109 10.22 5.90 1.98
CA PHE A 109 10.20 4.73 1.13
C PHE A 109 10.23 5.12 -0.36
N LEU A 110 9.47 6.13 -0.78
CA LEU A 110 9.51 6.59 -2.17
C LEU A 110 10.90 7.07 -2.59
N ARG A 111 11.61 7.81 -1.73
CA ARG A 111 13.02 8.21 -1.99
C ARG A 111 13.95 7.01 -2.17
N LEU A 112 13.63 5.88 -1.55
CA LEU A 112 14.39 4.66 -1.73
C LEU A 112 14.11 4.04 -3.11
N ILE A 113 12.86 3.97 -3.54
CA ILE A 113 12.50 3.16 -4.70
C ILE A 113 12.39 3.95 -6.01
N CYS A 114 12.29 5.27 -5.99
CA CYS A 114 12.12 6.06 -7.21
C CYS A 114 12.79 7.45 -7.12
N SER A 115 12.80 8.16 -8.25
CA SER A 115 13.31 9.54 -8.28
C SER A 115 12.38 10.48 -7.53
N ARG A 116 12.91 11.62 -7.05
CA ARG A 116 12.11 12.63 -6.33
C ARG A 116 10.93 13.14 -7.15
N SER A 117 11.11 13.39 -8.45
CA SER A 117 10.05 13.84 -9.35
C SER A 117 8.97 12.78 -9.50
N TYR A 118 9.37 11.51 -9.61
CA TYR A 118 8.43 10.39 -9.68
C TYR A 118 7.66 10.19 -8.37
N GLY A 119 8.33 10.25 -7.22
CA GLY A 119 7.68 10.16 -5.92
C GLY A 119 6.61 11.23 -5.71
N LYS A 120 6.85 12.47 -6.18
CA LYS A 120 5.83 13.54 -6.16
C LYS A 120 4.68 13.32 -7.13
N LEU A 121 4.95 12.75 -8.31
CA LEU A 121 3.87 12.32 -9.20
C LEU A 121 3.04 11.21 -8.57
N PHE A 122 3.68 10.20 -7.99
CA PHE A 122 3.03 9.07 -7.33
C PHE A 122 2.13 9.52 -6.18
N GLN A 123 2.63 10.41 -5.31
CA GLN A 123 1.83 11.03 -4.26
C GLN A 123 0.56 11.68 -4.82
N LYS A 124 0.67 12.49 -5.88
CA LYS A 124 -0.49 13.16 -6.51
C LYS A 124 -1.49 12.15 -7.06
N LEU A 125 -1.03 11.06 -7.67
CA LEU A 125 -1.90 10.01 -8.19
C LEU A 125 -2.68 9.33 -7.06
N CYS A 126 -1.99 8.87 -6.01
CA CYS A 126 -2.63 8.25 -4.85
C CYS A 126 -3.64 9.18 -4.17
N VAL A 127 -3.27 10.43 -3.92
CA VAL A 127 -4.15 11.42 -3.28
C VAL A 127 -5.39 11.70 -4.15
N SER A 128 -5.21 11.85 -5.46
CA SER A 128 -6.31 12.09 -6.39
C SER A 128 -7.27 10.90 -6.46
N GLU A 129 -6.74 9.66 -6.49
CA GLU A 129 -7.55 8.44 -6.45
C GLU A 129 -8.37 8.35 -5.15
N THR A 130 -7.76 8.63 -3.99
CA THR A 130 -8.48 8.61 -2.72
C THR A 130 -9.56 9.67 -2.63
N ILE A 131 -9.29 10.90 -3.06
CA ILE A 131 -10.31 11.97 -3.11
C ILE A 131 -11.47 11.54 -4.01
N LYS A 132 -11.18 11.06 -5.22
CA LYS A 132 -12.19 10.55 -6.15
C LYS A 132 -13.05 9.46 -5.50
N PHE A 133 -12.41 8.48 -4.86
CA PHE A 133 -13.10 7.39 -4.20
C PHE A 133 -14.01 7.86 -3.05
N THR A 134 -13.52 8.76 -2.19
CA THR A 134 -14.33 9.33 -1.11
C THR A 134 -15.52 10.14 -1.61
N ARG A 135 -15.35 10.89 -2.71
CA ARG A 135 -16.45 11.58 -3.39
C ARG A 135 -17.47 10.57 -3.94
N ASP A 136 -17.02 9.52 -4.60
CA ASP A 136 -17.91 8.52 -5.21
C ASP A 136 -18.78 7.83 -4.13
N ILE A 137 -18.21 7.51 -2.97
CA ILE A 137 -18.97 7.01 -1.80
C ILE A 137 -20.02 8.03 -1.33
N TYR A 138 -19.64 9.31 -1.23
CA TYR A 138 -20.54 10.36 -0.76
C TYR A 138 -21.72 10.60 -1.73
N ILE A 139 -21.44 10.63 -3.03
CA ILE A 139 -22.47 10.79 -4.06
C ILE A 139 -23.39 9.57 -4.09
N GLU A 140 -22.85 8.36 -3.97
CA GLU A 140 -23.66 7.14 -3.86
C GLU A 140 -24.57 7.19 -2.62
N HIS A 141 -24.07 7.67 -1.49
CA HIS A 141 -24.86 7.83 -0.27
C HIS A 141 -26.05 8.80 -0.45
N ILE A 142 -25.83 9.93 -1.15
CA ILE A 142 -26.89 10.94 -1.37
C ILE A 142 -27.90 10.49 -2.41
N THR A 143 -27.41 9.93 -3.52
CA THR A 143 -28.25 9.64 -4.70
C THR A 143 -28.87 8.25 -4.66
N GLY A 144 -28.32 7.33 -3.86
CA GLY A 144 -28.63 5.91 -3.91
C GLY A 144 -28.12 5.20 -5.18
N ILE A 145 -27.43 5.91 -6.07
CA ILE A 145 -26.92 5.38 -7.34
C ILE A 145 -25.46 4.98 -7.16
N ARG A 146 -25.15 3.71 -7.43
CA ARG A 146 -23.79 3.17 -7.39
C ARG A 146 -22.85 4.02 -8.25
N GLN A 147 -21.80 4.57 -7.65
CA GLN A 147 -20.78 5.36 -8.36
C GLN A 147 -19.53 4.55 -8.67
N THR A 148 -19.23 3.54 -7.85
CA THR A 148 -18.06 2.68 -8.03
C THR A 148 -18.44 1.45 -8.85
N GLU A 149 -17.94 1.38 -10.08
CA GLU A 149 -17.88 0.16 -10.89
C GLU A 149 -16.53 -0.57 -10.71
#